data_AF-A0A0S3RSI2-F1
#
_entry.id   AF-A0A0S3RSI2-F1
#
_cell.length_a   1.000
_cell.length_b   1.000
_cell.length_c   1.000
_cell.angle_alpha   90.00
_cell.angle_beta   90.00
_cell.angle_gamma   90.00
#
_symmetry.space_group_name_H-M   'P 1'
#
loop_
_entity.id
_entity.type
_entity.pdbx_description
1 polymer ?
#
loop_
_entity_poly.entity_id
_entity_poly.type
_entity_poly.pdbx_seq_one_letter_code
_entity_poly.pdbx_strand_id
1 'polypeptide(L)'
;MVAKEAMKDDIFAIGNLAMRCLRLNGRKRPTMKEVSLELEALRKVQNSLQIKHDDEYPTTDIVEECTDERMPLCSEQDSTSF
;
A
#
# COMPACT_ATOMS: atom_id res chain seq x y z
N MET A 1 -5.83 15.39 23.81
CA MET A 1 -4.76 14.37 23.73
C MET A 1 -5.42 13.07 23.28
N VAL A 2 -5.78 12.93 22.00
CA VAL A 2 -6.45 11.71 21.47
C VAL A 2 -6.11 11.50 19.98
N ALA A 3 -5.95 12.60 19.21
CA ALA A 3 -5.65 12.51 17.77
C ALA A 3 -4.29 11.86 17.42
N LYS A 4 -3.30 11.92 18.32
CA LYS A 4 -1.95 11.36 18.05
C LYS A 4 -1.86 9.85 18.27
N GLU A 5 -2.80 9.23 19.00
CA GLU A 5 -2.78 7.78 19.26
C GLU A 5 -3.48 7.02 18.15
N ALA A 6 -4.66 7.49 17.72
CA ALA A 6 -5.39 6.91 16.59
C ALA A 6 -4.53 6.82 15.31
N MET A 7 -3.74 7.86 15.02
CA MET A 7 -2.84 7.88 13.86
C MET A 7 -1.67 6.87 13.96
N LYS A 8 -1.26 6.48 15.18
CA LYS A 8 -0.19 5.48 15.37
C LYS A 8 -0.70 4.07 15.15
N ASP A 9 -1.94 3.79 15.54
CA ASP A 9 -2.54 2.46 15.41
C ASP A 9 -2.77 2.10 13.94
N ASP A 10 -3.19 3.07 13.11
CA ASP A 10 -3.36 2.89 11.66
C ASP A 10 -2.03 2.55 10.98
N ILE A 11 -0.95 3.26 11.32
CA ILE A 11 0.39 3.00 10.78
C ILE A 11 0.85 1.59 11.16
N PHE A 12 0.60 1.17 12.40
CA PHE A 12 0.96 -0.18 12.86
C PHE A 12 0.15 -1.26 12.15
N ALA A 13 -1.15 -1.04 11.94
CA ALA A 13 -2.02 -1.96 11.21
C ALA A 13 -1.57 -2.13 9.75
N ILE A 14 -1.27 -1.03 9.04
CA ILE A 14 -0.75 -1.06 7.67
C ILE A 14 0.61 -1.78 7.62
N GLY A 15 1.50 -1.49 8.57
CA GLY A 15 2.80 -2.16 8.68
C GLY A 15 2.68 -3.68 8.87
N ASN A 16 1.76 -4.12 9.73
CA ASN A 16 1.48 -5.55 9.93
C ASN A 16 0.87 -6.22 8.70
N LEU A 17 0.01 -5.50 7.96
CA LEU A 17 -0.54 -5.97 6.70
C LEU A 17 0.58 -6.15 5.65
N ALA A 18 1.46 -5.15 5.50
CA ALA A 18 2.61 -5.24 4.61
C ALA A 18 3.54 -6.41 4.97
N MET A 19 3.83 -6.62 6.26
CA MET A 19 4.64 -7.74 6.73
C MET A 19 4.04 -9.10 6.35
N ARG A 20 2.71 -9.24 6.41
CA ARG A 20 2.01 -10.46 5.97
C ARG A 20 2.08 -10.65 4.46
N CYS A 21 1.96 -9.58 3.67
CA CYS A 21 2.09 -9.62 2.21
C CYS A 21 3.50 -10.00 1.75
N LEU A 22 4.53 -9.57 2.48
CA LEU A 22 5.94 -9.82 2.16
C LEU A 22 6.49 -11.15 2.69
N ARG A 23 5.64 -12.05 3.21
CA ARG A 23 6.08 -13.37 3.70
C ARG A 23 6.80 -14.16 2.61
N LEU A 24 7.94 -14.76 2.95
CA LEU A 24 8.71 -15.60 2.02
C LEU A 24 7.90 -16.81 1.52
N ASN A 25 7.12 -17.43 2.41
CA ASN A 25 6.19 -18.48 2.01
C ASN A 25 4.90 -17.87 1.45
N GLY A 26 4.73 -17.95 0.12
CA GLY A 26 3.57 -17.42 -0.58
C GLY A 26 2.22 -17.95 -0.08
N ARG A 27 2.16 -19.20 0.41
CA ARG A 27 0.92 -19.78 0.96
C ARG A 27 0.47 -19.14 2.28
N LYS A 28 1.36 -18.40 2.94
CA LYS A 28 1.07 -17.67 4.18
C LYS A 28 0.74 -16.20 3.93
N ARG A 29 0.82 -15.73 2.69
CA ARG A 29 0.43 -14.38 2.31
C ARG A 29 -1.10 -14.31 2.28
N PRO A 30 -1.69 -13.16 2.67
CA PRO A 30 -3.12 -12.96 2.54
C PRO A 30 -3.52 -12.95 1.07
N THR A 31 -4.77 -13.29 0.81
CA THR A 31 -5.40 -13.09 -0.50
C THR A 31 -5.65 -11.61 -0.74
N MET A 32 -5.68 -11.17 -2.01
CA MET A 32 -6.02 -9.77 -2.32
C MET A 32 -7.41 -9.36 -1.80
N LYS A 33 -8.35 -10.31 -1.70
CA LYS A 33 -9.66 -10.07 -1.08
C LYS A 33 -9.53 -9.67 0.39
N GLU A 34 -8.69 -10.36 1.16
CA GLU A 34 -8.42 -10.03 2.56
C GLU A 34 -7.68 -8.70 2.69
N VAL A 35 -6.67 -8.46 1.83
CA VAL A 35 -5.92 -7.20 1.80
C VAL A 35 -6.85 -6.02 1.54
N SER A 36 -7.72 -6.12 0.52
CA SER A 36 -8.68 -5.07 0.19
C SER A 36 -9.67 -4.80 1.32
N LEU A 37 -10.20 -5.85 1.94
CA LEU A 37 -11.13 -5.73 3.07
C LEU A 37 -10.48 -4.99 4.26
N GLU A 38 -9.24 -5.35 4.59
CA GLU A 38 -8.53 -4.77 5.72
C GLU A 38 -8.17 -3.29 5.48
N LEU A 39 -7.75 -2.95 4.26
CA LEU A 39 -7.50 -1.56 3.87
C LEU A 39 -8.78 -0.72 3.86
N GLU A 40 -9.92 -1.29 3.42
CA GLU A 40 -11.21 -0.61 3.47
C GLU A 40 -11.64 -0.32 4.92
N ALA A 41 -11.42 -1.26 5.83
CA ALA A 41 -11.70 -1.07 7.25
C ALA A 41 -10.88 0.07 7.86
N LEU A 42 -9.58 0.15 7.55
CA LEU A 42 -8.71 1.23 8.01
C LEU A 42 -9.15 2.60 7.46
N ARG A 43 -9.56 2.66 6.18
CA ARG A 43 -10.10 3.91 5.58
C ARG A 43 -11.40 4.38 6.25
N LYS A 44 -12.29 3.46 6.65
CA LYS A 44 -13.56 3.81 7.31
C LYS A 44 -13.34 4.44 8.70
N VAL A 45 -12.34 3.98 9.44
CA VAL A 45 -11.95 4.60 10.73
C VAL A 45 -11.52 6.05 10.52
N GLN A 46 -10.71 6.30 9.50
CA GLN A 46 -10.24 7.66 9.17
C GLN A 46 -11.38 8.59 8.73
N ASN A 47 -12.32 8.10 7.91
CA ASN A 47 -13.48 8.88 7.45
C ASN A 47 -14.47 9.20 8.58
N SER A 48 -14.57 8.36 9.62
CA SER A 48 -15.41 8.65 10.78
C SER A 48 -14.90 9.82 11.64
N LEU A 49 -13.64 10.22 11.46
CA LEU A 49 -12.99 11.31 12.18
C LEU A 49 -12.78 12.57 11.32
N GLN A 50 -13.05 12.51 10.01
CA GLN A 50 -12.91 13.65 9.10
C GLN A 50 -14.26 14.35 8.87
N ILE A 51 -14.42 15.47 9.58
CA ILE A 51 -15.18 16.64 9.11
C ILE A 51 -14.77 16.91 7.66
N LYS A 52 -15.77 17.16 6.79
CA LYS A 52 -15.64 17.39 5.35
C LYS A 52 -14.38 18.17 4.99
N HIS A 53 -13.43 17.50 4.35
CA HIS A 53 -12.54 18.18 3.42
C HIS A 53 -13.24 18.14 2.06
N ASP A 54 -13.79 19.27 1.66
CA ASP A 54 -14.19 19.53 0.28
C ASP A 54 -12.91 19.65 -0.55
N ASP A 55 -12.30 18.52 -0.88
CA ASP A 55 -11.25 18.44 -1.89
C ASP A 55 -11.58 17.27 -2.81
N GLU A 56 -12.28 17.62 -3.88
CA GLU A 56 -12.49 16.81 -5.07
C GLU A 56 -11.13 16.37 -5.62
N TYR A 57 -10.80 15.08 -5.47
CA TYR A 57 -9.83 14.40 -6.33
C TYR A 57 -10.39 13.03 -6.73
N PRO A 58 -10.35 12.67 -8.03
CA PRO A 58 -11.14 11.58 -8.59
C PRO A 58 -10.59 10.23 -8.17
N THR A 59 -11.50 9.27 -7.99
CA THR A 59 -11.21 7.84 -7.92
C THR A 59 -10.28 7.46 -9.06
N THR A 60 -9.03 7.12 -8.77
CA THR A 60 -8.13 6.52 -9.77
C THR A 60 -8.59 5.10 -10.04
N ASP A 61 -9.58 4.97 -10.91
CA ASP A 61 -9.74 3.79 -11.74
C ASP A 61 -8.47 3.67 -12.57
N ILE A 62 -7.69 2.62 -12.33
CA ILE A 62 -6.52 2.30 -13.14
C ILE A 62 -7.06 1.79 -14.47
N VAL A 63 -7.26 2.72 -15.41
CA VAL A 63 -7.22 2.44 -16.85
C VAL A 63 -5.92 3.07 -17.37
N GLU A 64 -4.93 2.19 -17.51
CA GLU A 64 -3.81 2.21 -18.47
C GLU A 64 -3.54 3.53 -19.23
N GLU A 65 -2.44 4.22 -18.87
CA GLU A 65 -1.69 5.08 -19.79
C GLU A 65 -0.20 4.74 -19.68
N CYS A 66 0.37 4.29 -20.80
CA CYS A 66 1.77 3.88 -20.92
C CYS A 66 2.65 5.11 -21.07
N THR A 67 3.30 5.57 -19.99
CA THR A 67 4.43 6.50 -20.11
C THR A 67 5.70 5.80 -19.67
N ASP A 68 6.44 5.36 -20.70
CA ASP A 68 7.83 4.94 -20.63
C ASP A 68 8.69 6.09 -20.08
N GLU A 69 9.63 5.75 -19.19
CA GLU A 69 11.02 6.27 -19.09
C GLU A 69 11.55 6.05 -17.63
N ARG A 70 12.03 4.82 -17.39
CA ARG A 70 13.18 4.41 -16.54
C ARG A 70 13.12 4.55 -15.00
N MET A 71 12.77 3.44 -14.34
CA MET A 71 13.42 3.05 -13.06
C MET A 71 14.81 2.48 -13.37
N PRO A 72 15.91 2.94 -12.74
CA PRO A 72 17.22 2.33 -12.97
C PRO A 72 17.28 0.93 -12.33
N LEU A 73 17.53 -0.08 -13.16
CA LEU A 73 17.70 -1.48 -12.76
C LEU A 73 18.96 -1.66 -11.89
N CYS A 74 18.89 -2.58 -10.93
CA CYS A 74 20.05 -3.08 -10.19
C CYS A 74 21.07 -3.74 -11.14
N SER A 75 22.36 -3.57 -10.83
CA SER A 75 23.50 -3.99 -11.65
C SER A 75 23.60 -5.51 -11.79
N GLU A 76 23.37 -6.04 -12.99
CA GLU A 76 23.87 -7.37 -13.35
C GLU A 76 25.34 -7.22 -13.77
N GLN A 77 26.24 -7.63 -12.89
CA GLN A 77 27.59 -7.98 -13.33
C GLN A 77 27.48 -9.37 -13.94
N ASP A 78 27.72 -9.50 -15.25
CA ASP A 78 28.10 -10.79 -15.80
C ASP A 78 29.50 -10.70 -16.40
N SER A 79 30.38 -11.53 -15.85
CA SER A 79 31.73 -11.73 -16.33
C SER A 79 31.64 -12.69 -17.51
N THR A 80 32.06 -12.28 -18.70
CA THR A 80 32.71 -13.21 -19.65
C THR A 80 33.32 -12.42 -20.80
N SER A 81 34.65 -12.41 -20.85
CA SER A 81 35.45 -11.99 -22.00
C SER A 81 36.34 -13.18 -22.37
N PHE A 82 36.17 -13.63 -23.62
CA PHE A 82 36.97 -14.56 -24.44
C PHE A 82 37.42 -15.92 -23.85
#